data_AF-A0A930A1E1-F1
#
_entry.id   AF-A0A930A1E1-F1
#
_cell.length_a   1.000
_cell.length_b   1.000
_cell.length_c   1.000
_cell.angle_alpha   90.00
_cell.angle_beta   90.00
_cell.angle_gamma   90.00
#
_symmetry.space_group_name_H-M   'P 1'
#
loop_
_entity.id
_entity.type
_entity.pdbx_description
1 polymer ?
#
loop_
_entity_poly.entity_id
_entity_poly.type
_entity_poly.pdbx_seq_one_letter_code
_entity_poly.pdbx_strand_id
1 'polypeptide(L)'
;LTPGGITGLSITLSAILHLPIDLISLCISVPLLIVSYFFLGNRFAFKTIFVTITIPLFLRIVPQIHLVNNILLAAVIGGILVGISITIAIWNECATGGTDTIAYLIRHFFKNWELSKIIFVIDMIIVLSSFTISNKLYTSIYSAFSLIVIVITIHLLTKSKT
;
A
#
# COMPACT_ATOMS: atom_id res chain seq x y z
N LEU A 1 6.23 2.11 11.72
CA LEU A 1 5.51 0.93 11.17
C LEU A 1 6.03 0.70 9.76
N THR A 2 6.22 -0.56 9.33
CA THR A 2 6.27 -0.85 7.90
C THR A 2 4.83 -0.72 7.37
N PRO A 3 4.52 0.27 6.52
CA PRO A 3 3.26 0.26 5.80
C PRO A 3 3.25 -1.03 4.97
N GLY A 4 2.13 -1.74 4.90
CA GLY A 4 1.99 -2.85 3.96
C GLY A 4 2.35 -2.39 2.54
N GLY A 5 2.70 -3.34 1.68
CA GLY A 5 2.88 -3.07 0.26
C GLY A 5 4.31 -2.93 -0.24
N ILE A 6 4.49 -2.30 -1.41
CA ILE A 6 5.80 -2.16 -2.08
C ILE A 6 6.80 -1.44 -1.18
N THR A 7 6.33 -0.48 -0.38
CA THR A 7 7.13 0.23 0.61
C THR A 7 7.62 -0.72 1.72
N GLY A 8 6.75 -1.59 2.23
CA GLY A 8 7.11 -2.64 3.18
C GLY A 8 8.13 -3.61 2.59
N LEU A 9 7.90 -4.07 1.36
CA LEU A 9 8.83 -4.94 0.65
C LEU A 9 10.20 -4.27 0.45
N SER A 10 10.21 -2.98 0.11
CA SER A 10 11.44 -2.20 -0.09
C SER A 10 12.23 -2.05 1.21
N ILE A 11 11.55 -1.90 2.35
CA ILE A 11 12.20 -1.87 3.67
C ILE A 11 12.88 -3.22 3.97
N THR A 12 12.23 -4.34 3.65
CA THR A 12 12.84 -5.68 3.86
C THR A 12 14.03 -5.93 2.96
N LEU A 13 13.93 -5.54 1.69
CA LEU A 13 15.00 -5.74 0.72
C LEU A 13 16.18 -4.80 1.02
N SER A 14 15.89 -3.58 1.49
CA SER A 14 16.89 -2.62 1.97
C SER A 14 17.67 -3.16 3.16
N ALA A 15 17.02 -3.89 4.08
CA ALA A 15 17.69 -4.51 5.22
C ALA A 15 18.69 -5.61 4.82
N ILE A 16 18.50 -6.24 3.65
CA ILE A 16 19.39 -7.29 3.11
C ILE A 16 20.47 -6.70 2.19
N LEU A 17 20.06 -5.79 1.29
CA LEU A 17 20.91 -5.26 0.22
C LEU A 17 21.66 -3.98 0.62
N HIS A 18 21.35 -3.40 1.78
CA HIS A 18 21.88 -2.11 2.26
C HIS A 18 21.69 -0.94 1.28
N LEU A 19 20.72 -1.06 0.36
CA LEU A 19 20.35 -0.02 -0.61
C LEU A 19 19.28 0.92 -0.03
N PRO A 20 19.21 2.18 -0.47
CA PRO A 20 18.16 3.11 -0.04
C PRO A 20 16.77 2.62 -0.44
N ILE A 21 15.82 2.72 0.49
CA ILE A 21 14.43 2.23 0.33
C ILE A 21 13.76 2.84 -0.90
N ASP A 22 14.01 4.13 -1.12
CA ASP A 22 13.46 4.93 -2.21
C ASP A 22 13.84 4.36 -3.58
N LEU A 23 15.09 3.91 -3.72
CA LEU A 23 15.62 3.34 -4.96
C LEU A 23 15.01 1.97 -5.24
N ILE A 24 14.92 1.11 -4.21
CA ILE A 24 14.31 -0.22 -4.33
C ILE A 24 12.83 -0.09 -4.68
N SER A 25 12.11 0.82 -4.02
CA SER A 25 10.69 1.05 -4.29
C SER A 25 10.48 1.54 -5.71
N LEU A 26 11.33 2.44 -6.21
CA LEU A 26 11.22 2.96 -7.57
C LEU A 26 11.54 1.89 -8.61
N CYS A 27 12.56 1.06 -8.37
CA CYS A 27 12.90 -0.09 -9.23
C CYS A 27 11.75 -1.11 -9.32
N ILE A 28 10.90 -1.23 -8.31
CA ILE A 28 9.73 -2.13 -8.33
C ILE A 28 8.52 -1.42 -8.95
N SER A 29 8.22 -0.19 -8.54
CA SER A 29 7.03 0.54 -8.97
C SER A 29 7.07 0.93 -10.45
N VAL A 30 8.22 1.33 -11.00
CA VAL A 30 8.34 1.74 -12.41
C VAL A 30 7.96 0.63 -13.39
N PRO A 31 8.55 -0.59 -13.33
CA PRO A 31 8.14 -1.67 -14.22
C PRO A 31 6.67 -2.05 -14.01
N LEU A 32 6.17 -2.01 -12.78
CA LEU A 32 4.77 -2.28 -12.49
C LEU A 32 3.82 -1.27 -13.12
N LEU A 33 4.19 0.02 -13.11
CA LEU A 33 3.44 1.08 -13.79
C LEU A 33 3.44 0.86 -15.31
N ILE A 34 4.59 0.48 -15.90
CA ILE A 34 4.69 0.17 -17.33
C ILE A 34 3.77 -1.00 -17.69
N VAL A 35 3.82 -2.10 -16.93
CA VAL A 35 2.93 -3.26 -17.19
C VAL A 35 1.46 -2.85 -16.99
N SER A 36 1.14 -2.06 -15.96
CA SER A 36 -0.23 -1.60 -15.73
C SER A 36 -0.76 -0.72 -16.88
N TYR A 37 0.11 0.07 -17.53
CA TYR A 37 -0.24 0.84 -18.72
C TYR A 37 -0.69 -0.05 -19.88
N PHE A 38 0.02 -1.15 -20.13
CA PHE A 38 -0.32 -2.08 -21.22
C PHE A 38 -1.57 -2.91 -20.95
N PHE A 39 -1.79 -3.37 -19.71
CA PHE A 39 -2.89 -4.29 -19.38
C PHE A 39 -4.17 -3.59 -18.91
N LEU A 40 -4.06 -2.53 -18.09
CA LEU A 40 -5.21 -1.79 -17.54
C LEU A 40 -5.57 -0.55 -18.35
N GLY A 41 -4.70 -0.16 -19.28
CA GLY A 41 -4.93 0.93 -20.23
C GLY A 41 -4.48 2.30 -19.73
N ASN A 42 -4.38 3.21 -20.70
CA ASN A 42 -3.73 4.51 -20.52
C ASN A 42 -4.42 5.38 -19.46
N ARG A 43 -5.76 5.35 -19.38
CA ARG A 43 -6.53 6.16 -18.42
C ARG A 43 -6.20 5.80 -16.96
N PHE A 44 -6.07 4.51 -16.66
CA PHE A 44 -5.69 4.02 -15.33
C PHE A 44 -4.27 4.46 -14.99
N ALA A 45 -3.34 4.24 -15.91
CA ALA A 45 -1.93 4.57 -15.71
C ALA A 45 -1.68 6.06 -15.50
N PHE A 46 -2.30 6.94 -16.29
CA PHE A 46 -2.16 8.40 -16.11
C PHE A 46 -2.69 8.88 -14.75
N LYS A 47 -3.87 8.38 -14.33
CA LYS A 47 -4.42 8.69 -13.00
C LYS A 47 -3.49 8.21 -11.88
N THR A 48 -2.96 6.99 -12.02
CA THR A 48 -2.06 6.38 -11.04
C THR A 48 -0.75 7.16 -10.94
N ILE A 49 -0.13 7.51 -12.07
CA ILE A 49 1.09 8.34 -12.11
C ILE A 49 0.86 9.68 -11.43
N PHE A 50 -0.28 10.33 -11.71
CA PHE A 50 -0.65 11.58 -11.05
C PHE A 50 -0.69 11.42 -9.52
N VAL A 51 -1.39 10.39 -9.02
CA VAL A 51 -1.46 10.09 -7.58
C VAL A 51 -0.08 9.79 -6.98
N THR A 52 0.72 8.95 -7.65
CA THR A 52 2.07 8.58 -7.18
C THR A 52 3.00 9.79 -7.06
N ILE A 53 2.87 10.79 -7.93
CA ILE A 53 3.66 12.03 -7.87
C ILE A 53 3.09 13.01 -6.83
N THR A 54 1.77 13.10 -6.70
CA THR A 54 1.11 14.02 -5.75
C THR A 54 1.34 13.63 -4.30
N ILE A 55 1.34 12.33 -3.96
CA ILE A 55 1.56 11.83 -2.59
C ILE A 55 2.86 12.40 -1.95
N PRO A 56 4.06 12.24 -2.54
CA PRO A 56 5.29 12.74 -1.94
C PRO A 56 5.36 14.27 -1.88
N LEU A 57 4.71 14.98 -2.82
CA LEU A 57 4.60 16.44 -2.77
C LEU A 57 3.79 16.89 -1.55
N PHE A 58 2.66 16.23 -1.28
CA PHE A 58 1.86 16.50 -0.08
C PHE A 58 2.64 16.17 1.20
N LEU A 59 3.38 15.07 1.24
CA LEU A 59 4.21 14.72 2.40
C LEU A 59 5.27 15.78 2.72
N ARG A 60 5.76 16.52 1.71
CA ARG A 60 6.75 17.58 1.90
C ARG A 60 6.16 18.89 2.41
N ILE A 61 4.87 19.12 2.15
CA ILE A 61 4.12 20.30 2.61
C ILE A 61 3.55 20.07 4.00
N VAL A 62 3.08 18.86 4.29
CA VAL A 62 2.50 18.51 5.59
C VAL A 62 3.61 18.36 6.63
N PRO A 63 3.62 19.17 7.71
CA PRO A 63 4.62 19.05 8.76
C PRO A 63 4.52 17.68 9.44
N GLN A 64 5.68 17.08 9.76
CA GLN A 64 5.74 15.82 10.51
C GLN A 64 5.48 16.08 11.99
N ILE A 65 4.20 16.25 12.34
CA ILE A 65 3.78 16.44 13.73
C ILE A 65 3.44 15.08 14.34
N HIS A 66 4.01 14.78 15.52
CA HIS A 66 3.61 13.62 16.30
C HIS A 66 2.29 13.94 17.03
N LEU A 67 1.16 13.68 16.38
CA LEU A 67 -0.17 13.93 16.98
C LEU A 67 -0.49 12.98 18.14
N VAL A 68 0.12 11.78 18.18
CA VAL A 68 -0.27 10.71 19.09
C VAL A 68 0.97 10.04 19.66
N ASN A 69 1.10 10.00 20.99
CA ASN A 69 2.23 9.36 21.68
C ASN A 69 2.12 7.83 21.74
N ASN A 70 0.90 7.27 21.60
CA ASN A 70 0.68 5.83 21.61
C ASN A 70 0.70 5.25 20.18
N ILE A 71 1.69 4.40 19.90
CA ILE A 71 1.90 3.81 18.57
C ILE A 71 0.71 2.96 18.09
N LEU A 72 -0.05 2.35 19.02
CA LEU A 72 -1.23 1.56 18.68
C LEU A 72 -2.36 2.45 18.20
N LEU A 73 -2.59 3.58 18.87
CA LEU A 73 -3.61 4.55 18.46
C LEU A 73 -3.24 5.22 17.13
N ALA A 74 -1.96 5.53 16.93
CA ALA A 74 -1.44 6.01 15.64
C ALA A 74 -1.65 4.98 14.52
N ALA A 75 -1.44 3.69 14.79
CA ALA A 75 -1.63 2.60 13.82
C ALA A 75 -3.11 2.44 13.40
N VAL A 76 -4.05 2.62 14.34
CA VAL A 76 -5.49 2.56 14.07
C VAL A 76 -5.95 3.78 13.27
N ILE A 77 -5.65 5.00 13.73
CA ILE A 77 -6.08 6.23 13.05
C ILE A 77 -5.44 6.32 11.66
N GLY A 78 -4.14 6.03 11.56
CA GLY A 78 -3.43 5.97 10.29
C GLY A 78 -4.00 4.88 9.37
N GLY A 79 -4.33 3.71 9.92
CA GLY A 79 -4.94 2.62 9.17
C GLY A 79 -6.32 2.99 8.59
N ILE A 80 -7.16 3.68 9.35
CA ILE A 80 -8.47 4.15 8.87
C ILE A 80 -8.29 5.18 7.75
N LEU A 81 -7.42 6.17 7.93
CA LEU A 81 -7.16 7.20 6.92
C LEU A 81 -6.61 6.62 5.61
N VAL A 82 -5.68 5.66 5.71
CA VAL A 82 -5.14 4.95 4.55
C VAL A 82 -6.20 4.06 3.90
N GLY A 83 -7.05 3.37 4.68
CA GLY A 83 -8.15 2.58 4.15
C GLY A 83 -9.17 3.42 3.37
N ILE A 84 -9.47 4.63 3.86
CA ILE A 84 -10.35 5.59 3.17
C ILE A 84 -9.70 6.05 1.86
N SER A 85 -8.42 6.44 1.89
CA SER A 85 -7.73 6.94 0.68
C SER A 85 -7.64 5.87 -0.41
N ILE A 86 -7.32 4.62 -0.03
CA ILE A 86 -7.32 3.48 -0.96
C ILE A 86 -8.72 3.24 -1.52
N THR A 87 -9.77 3.31 -0.70
CA THR A 87 -11.15 3.10 -1.21
C THR A 87 -11.56 4.17 -2.22
N ILE A 88 -11.20 5.43 -1.97
CA ILE A 88 -11.43 6.53 -2.92
C ILE A 88 -10.69 6.26 -4.23
N ALA A 89 -9.44 5.76 -4.16
CA ALA A 89 -8.69 5.40 -5.35
C ALA A 89 -9.36 4.25 -6.13
N ILE A 90 -9.84 3.22 -5.42
CA ILE A 90 -10.57 2.10 -6.02
C ILE A 90 -11.82 2.58 -6.76
N TRP A 91 -12.60 3.47 -6.15
CA TRP A 91 -13.81 4.03 -6.79
C TRP A 91 -13.52 4.87 -8.03
N ASN A 92 -12.33 5.47 -8.12
CA ASN A 92 -11.92 6.27 -9.27
C ASN A 92 -11.14 5.46 -10.33
N GLU A 93 -11.04 4.13 -10.15
CA GLU A 93 -10.23 3.23 -10.97
C GLU A 93 -8.80 3.75 -11.10
N CYS A 94 -8.17 4.04 -9.96
CA CYS A 94 -6.76 4.36 -9.89
C CYS A 94 -6.08 3.60 -8.74
N ALA A 95 -4.76 3.56 -8.81
CA ALA A 95 -3.91 3.05 -7.75
C ALA A 95 -2.98 4.16 -7.25
N THR A 96 -2.31 3.89 -6.14
CA THR A 96 -1.29 4.75 -5.53
C THR A 96 0.11 4.49 -6.10
N GLY A 97 0.26 3.49 -6.98
CA GLY A 97 1.56 3.04 -7.51
C GLY A 97 2.24 2.00 -6.63
N GLY A 98 1.50 1.48 -5.65
CA GLY A 98 1.93 0.51 -4.65
C GLY A 98 1.40 -0.90 -4.93
N THR A 99 1.10 -1.65 -3.86
CA THR A 99 0.55 -3.01 -3.97
C THR A 99 -0.85 -3.05 -4.54
N ASP A 100 -1.58 -1.94 -4.47
CA ASP A 100 -2.86 -1.77 -5.14
C ASP A 100 -2.73 -1.87 -6.66
N THR A 101 -1.64 -1.40 -7.28
CA THR A 101 -1.39 -1.61 -8.71
C THR A 101 -1.22 -3.09 -9.04
N ILE A 102 -0.50 -3.85 -8.19
CA ILE A 102 -0.35 -5.30 -8.33
C ILE A 102 -1.72 -5.97 -8.20
N ALA A 103 -2.51 -5.58 -7.19
CA ALA A 103 -3.82 -6.14 -6.96
C ALA A 103 -4.78 -5.91 -8.13
N TYR A 104 -4.73 -4.73 -8.73
CA TYR A 104 -5.48 -4.40 -9.94
C TYR A 104 -5.07 -5.26 -11.14
N LEU A 105 -3.78 -5.51 -11.29
CA LEU A 105 -3.23 -6.36 -12.34
C LEU A 105 -3.67 -7.82 -12.15
N ILE A 106 -3.59 -8.35 -10.94
CA ILE A 106 -4.08 -9.69 -10.61
C ILE A 106 -5.58 -9.78 -10.86
N ARG A 107 -6.38 -8.79 -10.44
CA ARG A 107 -7.83 -8.76 -10.66
C ARG A 107 -8.19 -8.74 -12.15
N HIS A 108 -7.37 -8.11 -12.99
CA HIS A 108 -7.58 -8.11 -14.43
C HIS A 108 -7.52 -9.54 -15.01
N PHE A 109 -6.61 -10.38 -14.51
CA PHE A 109 -6.53 -11.79 -14.88
C PHE A 109 -7.53 -12.68 -14.11
N PHE A 110 -7.78 -12.39 -12.83
CA PHE A 110 -8.66 -13.15 -11.94
C PHE A 110 -9.90 -12.33 -11.55
N LYS A 111 -10.85 -12.21 -12.49
CA LYS A 111 -12.07 -11.38 -12.34
C LYS A 111 -12.97 -11.74 -11.14
N ASN A 112 -12.88 -12.97 -10.62
CA ASN A 112 -13.77 -13.46 -9.56
C ASN A 112 -13.36 -12.99 -8.16
N TRP A 113 -12.23 -12.31 -8.01
CA TRP A 113 -11.69 -11.93 -6.71
C TRP A 113 -11.93 -10.45 -6.40
N GLU A 114 -12.35 -10.18 -5.16
CA GLU A 114 -12.47 -8.80 -4.65
C GLU A 114 -11.08 -8.18 -4.51
N LEU A 115 -10.93 -6.95 -5.01
CA LEU A 115 -9.65 -6.23 -4.98
C LEU A 115 -9.09 -6.13 -3.54
N SER A 116 -9.97 -5.87 -2.56
CA SER A 116 -9.62 -5.75 -1.14
C SER A 116 -9.00 -7.04 -0.59
N LYS A 117 -9.49 -8.21 -1.02
CA LYS A 117 -8.94 -9.52 -0.62
C LYS A 117 -7.57 -9.75 -1.23
N ILE A 118 -7.37 -9.34 -2.49
CA ILE A 118 -6.07 -9.46 -3.17
C ILE A 118 -5.03 -8.59 -2.46
N ILE A 119 -5.35 -7.33 -2.17
CA ILE A 119 -4.46 -6.41 -1.42
C ILE A 119 -4.10 -7.03 -0.06
N PHE A 120 -5.08 -7.56 0.67
CA PHE A 120 -4.84 -8.22 1.96
C PHE A 120 -3.83 -9.37 1.86
N VAL A 121 -4.02 -10.28 0.89
CA VAL A 121 -3.14 -11.44 0.73
C VAL A 121 -1.72 -11.00 0.38
N ILE A 122 -1.56 -10.04 -0.55
CA ILE A 122 -0.23 -9.53 -0.93
C ILE A 122 0.45 -8.89 0.28
N ASP A 123 -0.23 -7.96 0.96
CA ASP A 123 0.38 -7.23 2.07
C ASP A 123 0.68 -8.16 3.26
N MET A 124 -0.13 -9.20 3.48
CA MET A 124 0.10 -10.20 4.53
C MET A 124 1.35 -11.04 4.25
N ILE A 125 1.58 -11.43 2.99
CA ILE A 125 2.84 -12.08 2.55
C ILE A 125 4.04 -11.15 2.81
N ILE A 126 3.91 -9.86 2.53
CA ILE A 126 4.99 -8.87 2.73
C ILE A 126 5.27 -8.65 4.22
N VAL A 127 4.26 -8.62 5.08
CA VAL A 127 4.45 -8.49 6.53
C VAL A 127 5.10 -9.74 7.11
N LEU A 128 4.71 -10.94 6.65
CA LEU A 128 5.33 -12.20 7.05
C LEU A 128 6.79 -12.31 6.62
N SER A 129 7.13 -11.89 5.40
CA SER A 129 8.53 -11.85 4.96
C SER A 129 9.34 -10.79 5.73
N SER A 130 8.72 -9.65 6.06
CA SER A 130 9.35 -8.64 6.92
C SER A 130 9.67 -9.16 8.31
N PHE A 131 8.80 -9.99 8.86
CA PHE A 131 8.95 -10.57 10.18
C PHE A 131 10.20 -11.46 10.29
N THR A 132 10.42 -12.33 9.29
CA THR A 132 11.55 -13.27 9.30
C THR A 132 12.91 -12.59 9.14
N ILE A 133 12.95 -11.43 8.47
CA ILE A 133 14.20 -10.71 8.15
C ILE A 133 14.57 -9.70 9.24
N SER A 134 13.60 -8.97 9.81
CA SER A 134 13.91 -7.81 10.67
C SER A 134 14.14 -8.16 12.14
N ASN A 135 13.78 -9.37 12.60
CA ASN A 135 13.90 -9.85 13.99
C ASN A 135 13.31 -8.93 15.09
N LYS A 136 12.55 -7.89 14.69
CA LYS A 136 11.89 -6.93 15.57
C LYS A 136 10.38 -7.23 15.60
N LEU A 137 10.01 -8.13 16.50
CA LEU A 137 8.62 -8.57 16.75
C LEU A 137 7.64 -7.39 16.90
N TYR A 138 8.00 -6.40 17.72
CA TYR A 138 7.10 -5.30 18.06
C TYR A 138 6.65 -4.48 16.84
N THR A 139 7.58 -4.10 15.96
CA THR A 139 7.25 -3.29 14.78
C THR A 139 6.40 -4.04 13.75
N SER A 140 6.60 -5.36 13.65
CA SER A 140 5.84 -6.21 12.74
C SER A 140 4.39 -6.41 13.22
N ILE A 141 4.19 -6.58 14.53
CA ILE A 141 2.85 -6.71 15.14
C ILE A 141 2.01 -5.44 14.93
N TYR A 142 2.59 -4.25 15.18
CA TYR A 142 1.87 -2.99 14.96
C TYR A 142 1.53 -2.76 13.47
N SER A 143 2.40 -3.18 12.56
CA SER A 143 2.13 -3.16 11.13
C SER A 143 1.00 -4.10 10.73
N ALA A 144 0.96 -5.33 11.26
CA ALA A 144 -0.13 -6.27 11.03
C ALA A 144 -1.48 -5.72 11.54
N PHE A 145 -1.49 -5.10 12.72
CA PHE A 145 -2.68 -4.44 13.25
C PHE A 145 -3.16 -3.30 12.34
N SER A 146 -2.26 -2.44 11.88
CA SER A 146 -2.63 -1.35 10.97
C SER A 146 -3.19 -1.89 9.64
N LEU A 147 -2.61 -2.97 9.10
CA LEU A 147 -3.06 -3.64 7.88
C LEU A 147 -4.48 -4.20 8.05
N ILE A 148 -4.77 -4.88 9.16
CA ILE A 148 -6.14 -5.36 9.48
C ILE A 148 -7.13 -4.20 9.47
N VAL A 149 -6.79 -3.08 10.09
CA VAL A 149 -7.66 -1.89 10.13
C VAL A 149 -7.90 -1.35 8.71
N ILE A 150 -6.85 -1.20 7.90
CA ILE A 150 -6.96 -0.75 6.49
C ILE A 150 -7.95 -1.63 5.72
N VAL A 151 -7.82 -2.96 5.82
CA VAL A 151 -8.65 -3.91 5.06
C VAL A 151 -10.09 -3.89 5.54
N ILE A 152 -10.32 -3.81 6.85
CA ILE A 152 -11.67 -3.67 7.40
C ILE A 152 -12.30 -2.38 6.87
N THR A 153 -11.58 -1.26 6.90
CA THR A 153 -12.07 0.02 6.37
C THR A 153 -12.42 -0.09 4.88
N ILE A 154 -11.55 -0.68 4.07
CA ILE A 154 -11.82 -0.89 2.64
C ILE A 154 -13.05 -1.77 2.43
N HIS A 155 -13.15 -2.89 3.15
CA HIS A 155 -14.26 -3.84 3.02
C HIS A 155 -15.60 -3.19 3.38
N LEU A 156 -15.65 -2.47 4.51
CA LEU A 156 -16.85 -1.77 4.96
C LEU A 156 -17.31 -0.71 3.95
N LEU A 157 -16.39 0.12 3.46
CA LEU A 157 -16.71 1.19 2.52
C LEU A 157 -17.07 0.66 1.14
N THR A 158 -16.44 -0.42 0.69
CA THR A 158 -16.74 -1.04 -0.61
C THR A 158 -18.11 -1.73 -0.59
N LYS A 159 -18.50 -2.36 0.53
CA LYS A 159 -19.81 -3.00 0.71
C LYS A 159 -20.97 -1.99 0.80
N SER A 160 -20.72 -0.77 1.27
CA SER A 160 -21.76 0.28 1.39
C SER A 160 -22.31 0.79 0.05
N LYS A 161 -21.71 0.42 -1.09
CA LYS A 161 -22.05 0.93 -2.42
C LYS A 161 -22.66 -0.13 -3.35
N THR A 162 -22.77 -1.38 -2.90
CA THR A 162 -23.45 -2.50 -3.57
C THR A 162 -24.80 -2.76 -2.93
#